data_AF-A0A0R0BWB4-F1
#
_entry.id   AF-A0A0R0BWB4-F1
#
_cell.length_a   1.000
_cell.length_b   1.000
_cell.length_c   1.000
_cell.angle_alpha   90.00
_cell.angle_beta   90.00
_cell.angle_gamma   90.00
#
_symmetry.space_group_name_H-M   'P 1'
#
loop_
_entity.id
_entity.type
_entity.pdbx_description
1 polymer ?
#
loop_
_entity_poly.entity_id
_entity_poly.type
_entity_poly.pdbx_seq_one_letter_code
_entity_poly.pdbx_strand_id
1 'polypeptide(L)'
;MTPTAPPPRGPQGSATPNPAAASDGDELHFCTTCAFSDACSSQGYDKTALNELHVMVDHVGPYHAGDYIFRAGEPFDAIAAVRAGMVKTFVDDSLGNEQVLGFSLPGEVIGLNAIHGSRYPCNAVALDTVHLCR
;
A
#
# COMPACT_ATOMS: atom_id res chain seq x y z
N MET A 1 -26.27 -24.83 -29.12
CA MET A 1 -25.07 -24.10 -28.66
C MET A 1 -25.41 -23.56 -27.28
N THR A 2 -25.15 -24.37 -26.26
CA THR A 2 -25.55 -24.13 -24.87
C THR A 2 -24.35 -23.54 -24.13
N PRO A 3 -24.48 -22.43 -23.39
CA PRO A 3 -23.34 -21.83 -22.71
C PRO A 3 -22.89 -22.67 -21.52
N THR A 4 -21.61 -23.03 -21.50
CA THR A 4 -20.94 -23.75 -20.41
C THR A 4 -20.78 -22.81 -19.21
N ALA A 5 -21.35 -23.18 -18.07
CA ALA A 5 -21.17 -22.47 -16.81
C ALA A 5 -19.73 -22.66 -16.26
N PRO A 6 -19.15 -21.65 -15.58
CA PRO A 6 -17.83 -21.77 -14.97
C PRO A 6 -17.87 -22.61 -13.68
N PRO A 7 -16.75 -23.26 -13.29
CA PRO A 7 -16.69 -24.16 -12.15
C PRO A 7 -16.77 -23.42 -10.79
N PRO A 8 -17.22 -24.09 -9.71
CA PRO A 8 -17.34 -23.47 -8.40
C PRO A 8 -15.97 -23.22 -7.76
N ARG A 9 -15.78 -22.02 -7.19
CA ARG A 9 -14.58 -21.65 -6.42
C ARG A 9 -14.56 -22.45 -5.11
N GLY A 10 -13.45 -23.15 -4.87
CA GLY A 10 -13.21 -23.94 -3.66
C GLY A 10 -13.17 -23.09 -2.38
N PRO A 11 -13.22 -23.74 -1.20
CA PRO A 11 -13.35 -23.05 0.08
C PRO A 11 -12.06 -22.30 0.40
N GLN A 12 -12.20 -20.99 0.63
CA GLN A 12 -11.10 -20.12 1.04
C GLN A 12 -10.62 -20.56 2.44
N GLY A 13 -9.35 -20.95 2.54
CA GLY A 13 -8.75 -21.35 3.80
C GLY A 13 -8.81 -20.22 4.82
N SER A 14 -9.38 -20.52 5.98
CA SER A 14 -9.46 -19.60 7.12
C SER A 14 -8.06 -19.35 7.69
N ALA A 15 -7.38 -18.33 7.19
CA ALA A 15 -6.20 -17.78 7.88
C ALA A 15 -6.70 -17.09 9.16
N THR A 16 -6.21 -17.52 10.31
CA THR A 16 -6.41 -16.83 11.59
C THR A 16 -5.92 -15.38 11.46
N PRO A 17 -6.73 -14.36 11.81
CA PRO A 17 -6.29 -12.98 11.73
C PRO A 17 -5.15 -12.74 12.71
N ASN A 18 -4.02 -12.22 12.24
CA ASN A 18 -2.98 -11.67 13.10
C ASN A 18 -3.61 -10.51 13.90
N PRO A 19 -3.44 -10.40 15.24
CA PRO A 19 -3.96 -9.25 15.99
C PRO A 19 -3.30 -7.91 15.62
N ALA A 20 -2.22 -7.91 14.83
CA ALA A 20 -1.68 -6.72 14.15
C ALA A 20 -2.32 -6.47 12.76
N ALA A 21 -3.29 -7.27 12.34
CA ALA A 21 -3.96 -7.13 11.06
C ALA A 21 -4.87 -5.92 11.10
N ALA A 22 -4.39 -4.84 10.47
CA ALA A 22 -5.25 -3.78 9.98
C ALA A 22 -6.48 -4.39 9.31
N SER A 23 -7.69 -3.97 9.71
CA SER A 23 -8.88 -4.30 8.93
C SER A 23 -8.74 -3.64 7.57
N ASP A 24 -9.09 -4.37 6.51
CA ASP A 24 -9.17 -3.87 5.14
C ASP A 24 -10.31 -2.83 4.97
N GLY A 25 -11.11 -2.62 6.01
CA GLY A 25 -12.34 -1.86 5.91
C GLY A 25 -13.42 -2.66 5.17
N ASP A 26 -14.54 -2.02 4.86
CA ASP A 26 -15.67 -2.62 4.14
C ASP A 26 -16.27 -1.59 3.18
N GLU A 27 -17.48 -1.78 2.65
CA GLU A 27 -18.10 -0.80 1.74
C GLU A 27 -18.34 0.59 2.37
N LEU A 28 -18.37 0.68 3.70
CA LEU A 28 -18.73 1.90 4.46
C LEU A 28 -17.56 2.43 5.31
N HIS A 29 -16.57 1.59 5.62
CA HIS A 29 -15.46 1.92 6.51
C HIS A 29 -14.10 1.84 5.81
N PHE A 30 -13.24 2.82 6.07
CA PHE A 30 -11.84 2.79 5.65
C PHE A 30 -11.08 1.65 6.35
N CYS A 31 -9.95 1.26 5.77
CA CYS A 31 -9.03 0.39 6.48
C CYS A 31 -8.57 1.06 7.78
N THR A 32 -8.42 0.28 8.86
CA THR A 32 -8.11 0.85 10.19
C THR A 32 -6.70 1.45 10.29
N THR A 33 -5.87 1.25 9.27
CA THR A 33 -4.53 1.83 9.13
C THR A 33 -4.45 2.81 7.97
N CYS A 34 -5.58 3.27 7.45
CA CYS A 34 -5.58 4.30 6.43
C CYS A 34 -4.94 5.56 7.02
N ALA A 35 -3.89 6.07 6.37
CA ALA A 35 -3.22 7.31 6.78
C ALA A 35 -4.18 8.50 6.94
N PHE A 36 -5.34 8.46 6.26
CA PHE A 36 -6.28 9.56 6.19
C PHE A 36 -7.66 9.25 6.79
N SER A 37 -7.91 8.07 7.37
CA SER A 37 -9.26 7.69 7.84
C SER A 37 -9.80 8.66 8.88
N ASP A 38 -8.97 9.05 9.86
CA ASP A 38 -9.38 9.96 10.93
C ASP A 38 -9.65 11.37 10.39
N ALA A 39 -8.81 11.84 9.47
CA ALA A 39 -8.98 13.14 8.83
C ALA A 39 -10.28 13.18 8.02
N CYS A 40 -10.52 12.17 7.16
CA CYS A 40 -11.74 12.05 6.38
C CYS A 40 -12.99 11.98 7.27
N SER A 41 -12.97 11.12 8.29
CA SER A 41 -14.11 10.93 9.19
C SER A 41 -14.41 12.17 10.02
N SER A 42 -13.39 12.89 10.50
CA SER A 42 -13.57 14.12 11.29
C SER A 42 -14.20 15.27 10.50
N GLN A 43 -14.06 15.25 9.17
CA GLN A 43 -14.69 16.19 8.25
C GLN A 43 -16.08 15.72 7.79
N GLY A 44 -16.58 14.60 8.31
CA GLY A 44 -17.90 14.06 7.98
C GLY A 44 -17.94 13.29 6.66
N TYR A 45 -16.77 12.95 6.09
CA TYR A 45 -16.69 12.09 4.93
C TYR A 45 -16.64 10.62 5.37
N ASP A 46 -17.70 9.87 5.08
CA ASP A 46 -17.66 8.41 5.12
C ASP A 46 -17.08 7.84 3.81
N LYS A 47 -16.82 6.53 3.79
CA LYS A 47 -16.24 5.88 2.61
C LYS A 47 -17.13 6.00 1.37
N THR A 48 -18.45 6.00 1.58
CA THR A 48 -19.45 6.19 0.52
C THR A 48 -19.40 7.59 -0.09
N ALA A 49 -19.19 8.63 0.70
CA ALA A 49 -19.04 10.01 0.25
C ALA A 49 -17.72 10.21 -0.52
N LEU A 50 -16.70 9.42 -0.20
CA LEU A 50 -15.42 9.41 -0.90
C LEU A 50 -15.30 8.28 -1.92
N ASN A 51 -16.38 7.60 -2.28
CA ASN A 51 -16.31 6.39 -3.11
C ASN A 51 -15.70 6.69 -4.50
N GLU A 52 -15.99 7.85 -5.10
CA GLU A 52 -15.35 8.28 -6.36
C GLU A 52 -13.83 8.52 -6.22
N LEU A 53 -13.34 8.88 -5.02
CA LEU A 53 -11.92 9.07 -4.73
C LEU A 53 -11.24 7.75 -4.29
N HIS A 54 -11.97 6.90 -3.57
CA HIS A 54 -11.49 5.66 -2.95
C HIS A 54 -11.57 4.45 -3.88
N VAL A 55 -12.33 4.52 -4.99
CA VAL A 55 -12.31 3.53 -6.09
C VAL A 55 -10.90 3.33 -6.68
N MET A 56 -9.95 4.21 -6.37
CA MET A 56 -8.55 4.12 -6.82
C MET A 56 -7.60 3.52 -5.79
N VAL A 57 -8.09 2.87 -4.72
CA VAL A 57 -7.24 2.24 -3.70
C VAL A 57 -7.29 0.71 -3.77
N ASP A 58 -6.17 0.10 -4.14
CA ASP A 58 -5.91 -1.33 -4.12
C ASP A 58 -5.11 -1.74 -2.87
N HIS A 59 -5.46 -2.89 -2.28
CA HIS A 59 -4.63 -3.51 -1.26
C HIS A 59 -3.58 -4.40 -1.92
N VAL A 60 -2.31 -4.06 -1.73
CA VAL A 60 -1.16 -4.69 -2.38
C VAL A 60 -0.22 -5.33 -1.35
N GLY A 61 0.39 -6.45 -1.75
CA GLY A 61 1.24 -7.29 -0.93
C GLY A 61 0.72 -8.73 -0.81
N PRO A 62 1.29 -9.56 0.08
CA PRO A 62 2.42 -9.22 0.96
C PRO A 62 3.73 -9.05 0.18
N TYR A 63 4.48 -8.00 0.51
CA TYR A 63 5.89 -7.87 0.16
C TYR A 63 6.73 -8.48 1.28
N HIS A 64 7.73 -9.28 0.96
CA HIS A 64 8.63 -9.88 1.95
C HIS A 64 9.87 -9.00 2.15
N ALA A 65 10.59 -9.25 3.24
CA ALA A 65 11.86 -8.57 3.51
C ALA A 65 12.81 -8.67 2.30
N GLY A 66 13.27 -7.52 1.81
CA GLY A 66 14.12 -7.39 0.64
C GLY A 66 13.37 -7.14 -0.67
N ASP A 67 12.04 -7.25 -0.70
CA ASP A 67 11.25 -6.94 -1.90
C ASP A 67 11.20 -5.43 -2.13
N TYR A 68 11.41 -5.04 -3.39
CA TYR A 68 11.30 -3.65 -3.80
C TYR A 68 9.83 -3.31 -4.04
N ILE A 69 9.40 -2.22 -3.42
CA ILE A 69 8.07 -1.64 -3.66
C ILE A 69 8.12 -0.76 -4.91
N PHE A 70 9.19 0.04 -5.03
CA PHE A 70 9.55 0.78 -6.24
C PHE A 70 11.05 1.08 -6.25
N ARG A 71 11.60 1.36 -7.43
CA ARG A 71 13.01 1.70 -7.63
C ARG A 71 13.19 3.13 -8.09
N ALA A 72 14.31 3.72 -7.73
CA ALA A 72 14.71 5.02 -8.23
C ALA A 72 14.74 5.02 -9.77
N GLY A 73 14.11 6.03 -10.38
CA GLY A 73 14.00 6.18 -11.83
C GLY A 73 12.83 5.46 -12.48
N GLU A 74 12.13 4.54 -11.79
CA GLU A 74 10.90 3.94 -12.31
C GLU A 74 9.82 5.02 -12.53
N PRO A 75 8.98 4.90 -13.58
CA PRO A 75 7.85 5.79 -13.80
C PRO A 75 6.97 5.87 -12.55
N PHE A 76 6.51 7.07 -12.21
CA PHE A 76 5.53 7.24 -11.15
C PHE A 76 4.22 6.57 -11.57
N ASP A 77 3.72 5.73 -10.69
CA ASP A 77 2.51 4.95 -10.92
C ASP A 77 1.45 5.33 -9.88
N ALA A 78 1.79 5.16 -8.60
CA ALA A 78 0.94 5.55 -7.49
C ALA A 78 1.73 5.92 -6.23
N ILE A 79 1.07 6.62 -5.31
CA ILE A 79 1.54 6.70 -3.92
C ILE A 79 1.06 5.46 -3.18
N ALA A 80 1.71 5.12 -2.07
CA ALA A 80 1.27 4.00 -1.25
C ALA A 80 1.31 4.36 0.24
N ALA A 81 0.37 3.86 1.02
CA ALA A 81 0.38 3.95 2.47
C ALA A 81 0.71 2.60 3.09
N VAL A 82 1.62 2.58 4.07
CA VAL A 82 2.00 1.36 4.78
C VAL A 82 0.86 0.96 5.71
N ARG A 83 0.38 -0.28 5.60
CA ARG A 83 -0.66 -0.85 6.48
C ARG A 83 -0.07 -1.72 7.58
N ALA A 84 0.94 -2.49 7.22
CA ALA A 84 1.66 -3.38 8.11
C ALA A 84 3.11 -3.47 7.65
N GLY A 85 4.01 -3.75 8.59
CA GLY A 85 5.44 -3.85 8.35
C GLY A 85 6.16 -2.51 8.32
N MET A 86 7.40 -2.52 7.83
CA MET A 86 8.30 -1.37 7.74
C MET A 86 8.95 -1.29 6.36
N VAL A 87 8.99 -0.09 5.81
CA VAL A 87 9.63 0.22 4.53
C VAL A 87 10.86 1.09 4.75
N LYS A 88 11.99 0.74 4.15
CA LYS A 88 13.20 1.58 4.07
C LYS A 88 13.20 2.32 2.74
N THR A 89 13.42 3.63 2.77
CA THR A 89 13.73 4.41 1.57
C THR A 89 15.19 4.81 1.55
N PHE A 90 15.84 4.69 0.40
CA PHE A 90 17.27 4.98 0.25
C PHE A 90 17.63 5.37 -1.19
N VAL A 91 18.80 5.97 -1.33
CA VAL A 91 19.46 6.25 -2.62
C VAL A 91 20.86 5.69 -2.60
N ASP A 92 21.35 5.27 -3.76
CA ASP A 92 22.74 4.82 -3.93
C ASP A 92 23.61 6.01 -4.35
N ASP A 93 24.75 6.20 -3.68
CA ASP A 93 25.73 7.20 -4.10
C ASP A 93 26.54 6.73 -5.33
N SER A 94 27.38 7.61 -5.88
CA SER A 94 28.23 7.29 -7.04
C SER A 94 29.26 6.19 -6.79
N LEU A 95 29.49 5.82 -5.53
CA LEU A 95 30.41 4.76 -5.10
C LEU A 95 29.67 3.45 -4.76
N GLY A 96 28.34 3.43 -4.89
CA GLY A 96 27.48 2.28 -4.60
C GLY A 96 27.16 2.10 -3.11
N ASN A 97 27.37 3.14 -2.28
CA ASN A 97 26.95 3.09 -0.88
C ASN A 97 25.47 3.48 -0.76
N GLU A 98 24.72 2.73 0.05
CA GLU A 98 23.34 3.07 0.37
C GLU A 98 23.29 4.23 1.38
N GLN A 99 22.61 5.32 1.00
CA GLN A 99 22.21 6.39 1.89
C GLN A 99 20.73 6.25 2.24
N VAL A 100 20.44 5.88 3.49
CA VAL A 100 19.07 5.77 4.00
C VAL A 100 18.47 7.16 4.15
N LEU A 101 17.33 7.39 3.52
CA LEU A 101 16.57 8.63 3.62
C LEU A 101 15.58 8.60 4.79
N GLY A 102 15.00 7.41 5.06
CA GLY A 102 14.08 7.24 6.16
C GLY A 102 13.41 5.88 6.18
N PHE A 103 12.60 5.68 7.22
CA PHE A 103 11.78 4.49 7.42
C PHE A 103 10.31 4.91 7.45
N SER A 104 9.45 4.10 6.85
CA SER A 104 8.01 4.31 6.86
C SER A 104 7.30 3.18 7.60
N LEU A 105 6.47 3.57 8.56
CA LEU A 105 5.71 2.71 9.46
C LEU A 105 4.22 2.69 9.09
N PRO A 106 3.40 1.80 9.68
CA PRO A 106 1.98 1.77 9.44
C PRO A 106 1.30 3.13 9.66
N GLY A 107 0.51 3.56 8.68
CA GLY A 107 -0.13 4.87 8.63
C GLY A 107 0.66 5.95 7.87
N GLU A 108 1.91 5.68 7.47
CA GLU A 108 2.72 6.64 6.72
C GLU A 108 2.65 6.39 5.21
N VAL A 109 2.85 7.47 4.43
CA VAL A 109 2.75 7.48 2.97
C VAL A 109 4.15 7.53 2.35
N ILE A 110 4.36 6.71 1.32
CA ILE A 110 5.57 6.67 0.48
C ILE A 110 5.25 7.05 -0.97
N GLY A 111 6.28 7.53 -1.68
CA GLY A 111 6.17 7.86 -3.11
C GLY A 111 5.56 9.23 -3.44
N LEU A 112 5.18 10.04 -2.43
CA LEU A 112 4.59 11.37 -2.66
C LEU A 112 5.52 12.33 -3.42
N ASN A 113 6.83 12.19 -3.22
CA ASN A 113 7.87 12.96 -3.90
C ASN A 113 8.01 12.63 -5.40
N ALA A 114 7.44 11.52 -5.87
CA ALA A 114 7.49 11.10 -7.26
C ALA A 114 6.47 11.83 -8.16
N ILE A 115 5.44 12.47 -7.57
CA ILE A 115 4.38 13.17 -8.30
C ILE A 115 4.95 14.26 -9.20
N HIS A 116 5.86 15.09 -8.67
CA HIS A 116 6.40 16.22 -9.42
C HIS A 116 7.27 15.78 -10.60
N GLY A 117 8.11 14.76 -10.40
CA GLY A 117 9.04 14.28 -11.42
C GLY A 117 8.47 13.21 -12.36
N SER A 118 7.24 12.74 -12.11
CA SER A 118 6.65 11.56 -12.77
C SER A 118 7.53 10.31 -12.72
N ARG A 119 8.44 10.24 -11.75
CA ARG A 119 9.39 9.14 -11.50
C ARG A 119 9.74 9.08 -10.02
N TYR A 120 9.99 7.89 -9.50
CA TYR A 120 10.45 7.74 -8.12
C TYR A 120 11.89 8.25 -7.98
N PRO A 121 12.18 9.18 -7.04
CA PRO A 121 13.53 9.73 -6.87
C PRO A 121 14.43 8.85 -5.98
N CYS A 122 13.87 7.83 -5.33
CA CYS A 122 14.57 6.93 -4.43
C CYS A 122 14.04 5.50 -4.55
N ASN A 123 14.78 4.55 -3.98
CA ASN A 123 14.34 3.17 -3.82
C ASN A 123 13.49 3.04 -2.56
N ALA A 124 12.49 2.16 -2.60
CA ALA A 124 11.75 1.70 -1.42
C ALA A 124 11.77 0.18 -1.35
N VAL A 125 12.22 -0.36 -0.20
CA VAL A 125 12.34 -1.79 0.04
C VAL A 125 11.65 -2.16 1.35
N ALA A 126 10.94 -3.30 1.35
CA ALA A 126 10.35 -3.86 2.56
C ALA A 126 11.45 -4.44 3.46
N LEU A 127 11.41 -4.14 4.76
CA LEU A 127 12.35 -4.71 5.75
C LEU A 127 11.79 -5.95 6.46
N ASP A 128 10.48 -6.11 6.43
CA ASP A 128 9.73 -7.26 6.94
C ASP A 128 8.53 -7.54 6.02
N THR A 129 7.51 -8.27 6.50
CA THR A 129 6.29 -8.48 5.72
C THR A 129 5.44 -7.22 5.66
N VAL A 130 5.42 -6.58 4.50
CA VAL A 130 4.74 -5.30 4.27
C VAL A 130 3.44 -5.49 3.49
N HIS A 131 2.38 -4.82 3.96
CA HIS A 131 1.12 -4.65 3.23
C HIS A 131 0.87 -3.16 2.99
N LEU A 132 0.37 -2.81 1.81
CA LEU A 132 0.19 -1.43 1.38
C LEU A 132 -1.26 -1.17 0.90
N CYS A 133 -1.73 0.07 1.06
CA CYS A 133 -2.83 0.64 0.27
C CYS A 133 -2.20 1.47 -0.84
N ARG A 134 -2.59 1.27 -2.10
CA ARG A 134 -2.02 1.96 -3.25
C ARG A 134 -3.11 2.52 -4.15
#